data_AF-A0A0M9E095-F1
#
_entry.id   AF-A0A0M9E095-F1
#
_cell.length_a   1.000
_cell.length_b   1.000
_cell.length_c   1.000
_cell.angle_alpha   90.00
_cell.angle_beta   90.00
_cell.angle_gamma   90.00
#
_symmetry.space_group_name_H-M   'P 1'
#
loop_
_entity.id
_entity.type
_entity.pdbx_description
1 polymer ?
#
loop_
_entity_poly.entity_id
_entity_poly.type
_entity_poly.pdbx_seq_one_letter_code
_entity_poly.pdbx_strand_id
1 'polypeptide(L)'
;MNNTEVYVIVEGQTEQIFIREILAPLMSYKGIYLHPAIIGKPGHKGGDIRFERAKSDIGKLLKQRYSIYVSTMFDYFRIEPDWPGRKNILSIFNEWLNKLELL
;
A
#
# COMPACT_ATOMS: atom_id res chain seq x y z
N MET A 1 6.37 -24.52 -10.14
CA MET A 1 6.72 -23.14 -9.73
C MET A 1 5.56 -22.62 -8.92
N ASN A 2 5.79 -22.12 -7.71
CA ASN A 2 4.70 -21.56 -6.90
C ASN A 2 4.42 -20.13 -7.37
N ASN A 3 3.22 -19.93 -7.90
CA ASN A 3 2.74 -18.60 -8.25
C ASN A 3 2.36 -17.88 -6.96
N THR A 4 2.83 -16.63 -6.81
CA THR A 4 2.56 -15.80 -5.64
C THR A 4 1.52 -14.75 -6.00
N GLU A 5 0.34 -14.85 -5.40
CA GLU A 5 -0.74 -13.88 -5.57
C GLU A 5 -0.63 -12.77 -4.53
N VAL A 6 -0.49 -11.51 -4.98
CA VAL A 6 -0.37 -10.35 -4.09
C VAL A 6 -1.45 -9.34 -4.40
N TYR A 7 -2.32 -9.07 -3.44
CA TYR A 7 -3.30 -8.00 -3.53
C TYR A 7 -2.68 -6.71 -2.99
N VAL A 8 -2.68 -5.65 -3.79
CA VAL A 8 -2.12 -4.37 -3.38
C VAL A 8 -3.24 -3.36 -3.18
N ILE A 9 -3.46 -2.95 -1.94
CA ILE A 9 -4.45 -1.92 -1.63
C ILE A 9 -3.84 -0.54 -1.88
N VAL A 10 -4.52 0.29 -2.66
CA VAL A 10 -4.05 1.61 -3.09
C VAL A 10 -5.02 2.72 -2.73
N GLU A 11 -4.53 3.96 -2.69
CA GLU A 11 -5.36 5.15 -2.38
C GLU A 11 -6.35 5.48 -3.49
N GLY A 12 -5.89 5.49 -4.74
CA GLY A 12 -6.65 6.03 -5.86
C GLY A 12 -6.38 5.34 -7.19
N GLN A 13 -6.94 5.94 -8.24
CA GLN A 13 -6.89 5.40 -9.60
C GLN A 13 -5.48 5.48 -10.20
N THR A 14 -4.72 6.52 -9.89
CA THR A 14 -3.36 6.69 -10.41
C THR A 14 -2.46 5.53 -9.98
N GLU A 15 -2.45 5.20 -8.69
CA GLU A 15 -1.66 4.10 -8.13
C GLU A 15 -2.17 2.75 -8.65
N GLN A 16 -3.50 2.59 -8.78
CA GLN A 16 -4.10 1.38 -9.35
C GLN A 16 -3.61 1.13 -10.78
N ILE A 17 -3.63 2.16 -11.62
CA ILE A 17 -3.16 2.11 -13.01
C ILE A 17 -1.66 1.84 -13.04
N PHE A 18 -0.87 2.53 -12.21
CA PHE A 18 0.57 2.29 -12.13
C PHE A 18 0.89 0.81 -11.82
N ILE A 19 0.22 0.22 -10.83
CA ILE A 19 0.44 -1.19 -10.52
C ILE A 19 0.00 -2.09 -11.67
N ARG A 20 -1.17 -1.85 -12.25
CA ARG A 20 -1.74 -2.71 -13.29
C ARG A 20 -0.93 -2.67 -14.58
N GLU A 21 -0.56 -1.49 -15.05
CA GLU A 21 0.05 -1.28 -16.36
C GLU A 21 1.58 -1.40 -16.32
N ILE A 22 2.21 -1.11 -15.19
CA ILE A 22 3.68 -1.05 -15.08
C ILE A 22 4.22 -2.16 -14.19
N LEU A 23 3.79 -2.22 -12.93
CA LEU A 23 4.44 -3.09 -11.96
C LEU A 23 4.05 -4.57 -12.14
N ALA A 24 2.77 -4.86 -12.40
CA ALA A 24 2.28 -6.23 -12.55
C ALA A 24 2.95 -6.98 -13.71
N PRO A 25 3.11 -6.40 -14.92
CA PRO A 25 3.86 -7.04 -15.99
C PRO A 25 5.30 -7.37 -15.59
N LEU A 26 6.01 -6.44 -14.95
CA LEU A 26 7.39 -6.62 -14.53
C LEU A 26 7.55 -7.75 -13.49
N MET A 27 6.60 -7.84 -12.55
CA MET A 27 6.63 -8.83 -11.47
C MET A 27 6.18 -10.22 -11.93
N SER A 28 5.33 -10.29 -12.97
CA SER A 28 4.84 -11.56 -13.51
C SER A 28 5.96 -12.49 -13.98
N TYR A 29 7.06 -11.94 -14.53
CA TYR A 29 8.26 -12.69 -14.93
C TYR A 29 8.97 -13.38 -13.76
N LYS A 30 8.70 -12.93 -12.52
CA LYS A 30 9.21 -13.52 -11.28
C LYS A 30 8.20 -14.47 -10.62
N GLY A 31 7.09 -14.77 -11.29
CA GLY A 31 6.00 -15.59 -10.72
C GLY A 31 5.17 -14.87 -9.65
N ILE A 32 5.22 -13.53 -9.62
CA ILE A 32 4.49 -12.69 -8.67
C ILE A 32 3.39 -11.93 -9.42
N TYR A 33 2.13 -12.20 -9.08
CA TYR A 33 0.96 -11.66 -9.75
C TYR A 33 0.30 -10.60 -8.85
N LEU A 34 0.32 -9.35 -9.31
CA LEU A 34 -0.19 -8.22 -8.54
C LEU A 34 -1.63 -7.87 -8.94
N HIS A 35 -2.48 -7.70 -7.93
CA HIS A 35 -3.89 -7.35 -8.08
C HIS A 35 -4.20 -6.06 -7.32
N PRO A 36 -4.22 -4.89 -7.99
CA PRO A 36 -4.45 -3.63 -7.31
C PRO A 36 -5.95 -3.41 -7.01
N ALA A 37 -6.25 -2.94 -5.80
CA ALA A 37 -7.59 -2.60 -5.34
C ALA A 37 -7.60 -1.23 -4.63
N ILE A 38 -8.49 -0.33 -5.03
CA ILE A 38 -8.66 0.95 -4.34
C ILE A 38 -9.29 0.73 -2.96
N ILE A 39 -8.77 1.41 -1.94
CA ILE A 39 -9.28 1.33 -0.57
C ILE A 39 -10.75 1.78 -0.47
N GLY A 40 -11.55 1.01 0.25
CA GLY A 40 -12.97 1.23 0.42
C GLY A 40 -13.82 0.67 -0.73
N LYS A 41 -15.00 1.26 -0.92
CA LYS A 41 -15.96 0.80 -1.93
C LYS A 41 -15.66 1.43 -3.30
N PRO A 42 -15.79 0.67 -4.41
CA PRO A 42 -15.72 1.21 -5.76
C PRO A 42 -16.66 2.41 -5.93
N GLY A 43 -16.14 3.53 -6.45
CA GLY A 43 -16.92 4.75 -6.69
C GLY A 43 -16.85 5.83 -5.60
N HIS A 44 -16.26 5.54 -4.44
CA HIS A 44 -15.92 6.58 -3.46
C HIS A 44 -14.56 7.21 -3.81
N LYS A 45 -14.47 8.53 -3.77
CA LYS A 45 -13.21 9.26 -4.04
C LYS A 45 -12.13 8.83 -3.04
N GLY A 46 -10.96 8.46 -3.57
CA GLY A 46 -9.72 8.30 -2.80
C GLY A 46 -9.32 9.63 -2.16
N GLY A 47 -8.64 9.56 -1.02
CA GLY A 47 -8.14 10.73 -0.28
C GLY A 47 -8.27 10.63 1.24
N ASP A 48 -9.19 9.79 1.74
CA ASP A 48 -9.35 9.53 3.19
C ASP A 48 -8.78 8.15 3.54
N ILE A 49 -7.45 8.07 3.66
CA ILE A 49 -6.73 6.84 4.01
C ILE A 49 -6.69 6.68 5.52
N ARG A 50 -7.70 6.02 6.07
CA ARG A 50 -7.73 5.64 7.49
C ARG A 50 -7.23 4.24 7.71
N PHE A 51 -6.51 4.02 8.81
CA PHE A 51 -6.02 2.68 9.15
C PHE A 51 -7.16 1.67 9.29
N GLU A 52 -8.28 2.06 9.91
CA GLU A 52 -9.43 1.16 10.08
C GLU A 52 -10.06 0.74 8.74
N ARG A 53 -10.04 1.61 7.72
CA ARG A 53 -10.51 1.26 6.38
C ARG A 53 -9.59 0.23 5.74
N ALA A 54 -8.28 0.45 5.82
CA ALA A 54 -7.29 -0.49 5.28
C ALA A 54 -7.40 -1.84 6.00
N LYS A 55 -7.46 -1.85 7.33
CA LYS A 55 -7.63 -3.06 8.15
C LYS A 55 -8.90 -3.83 7.78
N SER A 56 -10.02 -3.14 7.59
CA SER A 56 -11.27 -3.75 7.12
C SER A 56 -11.07 -4.47 5.78
N ASP A 57 -10.46 -3.82 4.80
CA ASP A 57 -10.33 -4.37 3.45
C ASP A 57 -9.28 -5.48 3.37
N ILE A 58 -8.15 -5.35 4.08
CA ILE A 58 -7.19 -6.43 4.31
C ILE A 58 -7.91 -7.65 4.90
N GLY A 59 -8.72 -7.44 5.95
CA GLY A 59 -9.48 -8.50 6.59
C GLY A 59 -10.48 -9.19 5.66
N LYS A 60 -11.15 -8.44 4.77
CA LYS A 60 -12.05 -9.03 3.75
C LYS A 60 -11.28 -9.87 2.74
N LEU A 61 -10.15 -9.37 2.23
CA LEU A 61 -9.32 -10.09 1.26
C LEU A 61 -8.82 -11.43 1.83
N LEU A 62 -8.27 -11.39 3.05
CA LEU A 62 -7.75 -12.58 3.74
C LEU A 62 -8.84 -13.60 4.08
N LYS A 63 -10.08 -13.16 4.31
CA LYS A 63 -11.22 -14.07 4.55
C LYS A 63 -11.75 -14.73 3.28
N GLN A 64 -11.64 -14.06 2.14
CA GLN A 64 -12.21 -14.54 0.87
C GLN A 64 -11.26 -15.46 0.08
N ARG A 65 -9.95 -15.37 0.33
CA ARG A 65 -8.94 -16.03 -0.50
C ARG A 65 -7.90 -16.72 0.38
N TYR A 66 -7.64 -17.99 0.06
CA TYR A 66 -6.56 -18.75 0.67
C TYR A 66 -5.26 -18.51 -0.10
N SER A 67 -4.12 -18.51 0.60
CA SER A 67 -2.78 -18.45 0.01
C SER A 67 -2.48 -17.17 -0.80
N ILE A 68 -2.92 -16.01 -0.31
CA ILE A 68 -2.57 -14.70 -0.87
C ILE A 68 -1.67 -13.92 0.08
N TYR A 69 -0.91 -12.98 -0.49
CA TYR A 69 -0.27 -11.90 0.25
C TYR A 69 -1.07 -10.61 0.05
N VAL A 70 -1.01 -9.73 1.04
CA VAL A 70 -1.57 -8.39 0.94
C VAL A 70 -0.47 -7.37 1.17
N SER A 71 -0.41 -6.38 0.29
CA SER A 71 0.50 -5.24 0.37
C SER A 71 -0.31 -3.95 0.23
N THR A 72 0.35 -2.82 0.48
CA THR A 72 -0.27 -1.48 0.41
C THR A 72 0.65 -0.53 -0.35
N MET A 73 0.07 0.38 -1.12
CA MET A 73 0.77 1.51 -1.73
C MET A 73 -0.06 2.79 -1.48
N PHE A 74 0.31 3.48 -0.40
CA PHE A 74 -0.33 4.71 0.07
C PHE A 74 0.68 5.86 0.08
N ASP A 75 0.22 7.09 -0.11
CA ASP A 75 1.05 8.28 0.11
C ASP A 75 1.39 8.41 1.60
N TYR A 76 2.66 8.14 1.93
CA TYR A 76 3.19 8.17 3.29
C TYR A 76 3.00 9.53 3.99
N PHE A 77 3.02 10.65 3.25
CA PHE A 77 2.87 11.97 3.85
C PHE A 77 1.40 12.31 4.14
N ARG A 78 0.46 11.62 3.48
CA ARG A 78 -0.98 11.87 3.59
C ARG A 78 -1.77 10.85 4.42
N ILE A 79 -1.16 9.75 4.86
CA ILE A 79 -1.80 8.87 5.85
C ILE A 79 -2.09 9.61 7.16
N GLU A 80 -2.93 9.05 8.03
CA GLU A 80 -3.27 9.67 9.33
C GLU A 80 -2.08 9.68 10.33
N PRO A 81 -1.97 10.66 11.25
CA PRO A 81 -0.86 10.75 12.22
C PRO A 81 -0.72 9.56 13.16
N ASP A 82 -1.83 8.88 13.45
CA ASP A 82 -1.96 7.71 14.30
C ASP A 82 -1.81 6.39 13.55
N TRP A 83 -1.49 6.42 12.25
CA TRP A 83 -1.19 5.23 11.48
C TRP A 83 -0.10 4.39 12.18
N PRO A 84 -0.34 3.09 12.44
CA PRO A 84 0.63 2.25 13.14
C PRO A 84 2.00 2.26 12.47
N GLY A 85 3.04 2.61 13.23
CA GLY A 85 4.43 2.65 12.73
C GLY A 85 4.84 3.97 12.06
N ARG A 86 3.93 4.92 11.79
CA ARG A 86 4.29 6.22 11.17
C ARG A 86 5.27 7.03 12.01
N LYS A 87 5.04 7.11 13.33
CA LYS A 87 5.89 7.88 14.25
C LYS A 87 7.35 7.39 14.25
N ASN A 88 7.57 6.10 14.02
CA ASN A 88 8.91 5.51 14.01
C ASN A 88 9.73 5.98 12.80
N ILE A 89 9.08 6.23 11.65
CA ILE A 89 9.74 6.69 10.43
C ILE A 89 10.10 8.18 10.52
N LEU A 90 9.24 9.01 11.13
CA LEU A 90 9.54 10.43 11.35
C LEU A 90 10.78 10.65 12.22
N SER A 91 11.02 9.77 13.20
CA SER A 91 12.23 9.81 14.02
C SER A 91 13.50 9.68 13.18
N ILE A 92 13.51 8.78 12.20
CA ILE A 92 14.65 8.55 11.30
C ILE A 92 14.84 9.76 10.39
N PHE A 93 13.75 10.29 9.83
CA PHE A 93 13.81 11.44 8.92
C PHE A 93 14.36 12.70 9.59
N ASN A 94 13.95 12.95 10.85
CA ASN A 94 14.46 14.07 11.63
C ASN A 94 15.94 13.89 12.00
N GLU A 95 16.39 12.67 12.28
CA GLU A 95 17.82 12.39 12.50
C GLU A 95 18.66 12.73 11.25
N TRP A 96 18.16 12.39 10.07
CA TRP A 96 18.80 12.73 8.80
C TRP A 96 18.80 14.23 8.50
N LEU A 97 17.70 14.94 8.75
CA LEU A 97 17.61 16.40 8.57
C LEU A 97 18.58 17.12 9.51
N ASN A 98 18.63 16.73 10.78
CA ASN A 98 19.58 17.31 11.74
C ASN A 98 21.05 17.10 11.33
N LYS A 99 21.38 15.98 10.67
CA LYS A 99 22.73 15.74 10.13
C LYS A 99 23.07 16.66 8.95
N LEU A 100 22.08 17.13 8.20
CA LEU A 100 22.27 18.04 7.06
C LEU A 100 22.35 19.51 7.49
N GLU A 101 21.65 19.93 8.56
CA GLU A 101 21.73 21.30 9.09
C GLU A 101 23.03 21.60 9.85
N LEU A 102 23.83 20.56 10.15
CA LEU A 102 25.15 20.68 10.79
C LEU A 102 26.31 20.77 9.78
N LEU A 103 26.01 20.88 8.47
CA LEU A 103 26.96 21.16 7.38
C LEU A 103 26.84 22.62 6.92
#